data_AF-A0A962FHD6-F1
#
_entry.id   AF-A0A962FHD6-F1
#
_cell.length_a   1.000
_cell.length_b   1.000
_cell.length_c   1.000
_cell.angle_alpha   90.00
_cell.angle_beta   90.00
_cell.angle_gamma   90.00
#
_symmetry.space_group_name_H-M   'P 1'
#
loop_
_entity.id
_entity.type
_entity.pdbx_description
1 polymer ?
#
loop_
_entity_poly.entity_id
_entity_poly.type
_entity_poly.pdbx_seq_one_letter_code
_entity_poly.pdbx_strand_id
1 'polypeptide(L)'
;RTCVHCGFCTATCPTYLLLGDELDSPRGRIYLIKDMLEGGKQATGEVVKHLDRCLSCLSCMTTCPSGVHYMHLVDHARAHIEHGYTRPLGDRLMRGLLAFVLPYPQRFK
;
A
#
# COMPACT_ATOMS: atom_id res chain seq x y z
N ARG A 1 -3.54 -17.36 2.93
CA ARG A 1 -2.55 -17.86 3.92
C ARG A 1 -1.25 -18.35 3.23
N THR A 2 -0.75 -17.60 2.24
CA THR A 2 0.32 -18.06 1.34
C THR A 2 1.72 -17.61 1.76
N CYS A 3 1.81 -16.53 2.54
CA CYS A 3 3.08 -16.01 3.04
C CYS A 3 3.67 -16.91 4.15
N VAL A 4 4.92 -17.33 4.01
CA VAL A 4 5.66 -18.16 4.98
C VAL A 4 6.69 -17.39 5.81
N HIS A 5 6.67 -16.05 5.76
CA HIS A 5 7.56 -15.17 6.55
C HIS A 5 9.06 -15.27 6.28
N CYS A 6 9.46 -15.84 5.14
CA CYS A 6 10.88 -16.01 4.77
C CYS A 6 11.69 -14.71 4.67
N GLY A 7 11.05 -13.56 4.50
CA GLY A 7 11.73 -12.25 4.51
C GLY A 7 12.37 -11.81 3.20
N PHE A 8 12.43 -12.64 2.15
CA PHE A 8 13.05 -12.25 0.86
C PHE A 8 12.47 -10.96 0.23
N CYS A 9 11.19 -10.70 0.45
CA CYS A 9 10.53 -9.48 -0.03
C CYS A 9 11.04 -8.19 0.65
N THR A 10 11.63 -8.26 1.85
CA THR A 10 12.07 -7.05 2.57
C THR A 10 13.34 -6.48 1.92
N ALA A 11 14.28 -7.35 1.54
CA ALA A 11 15.53 -6.98 0.88
C ALA A 11 15.35 -6.31 -0.50
N THR A 12 14.19 -6.48 -1.14
CA THR A 12 13.89 -5.91 -2.47
C THR A 12 12.93 -4.72 -2.41
N CYS A 13 12.34 -4.44 -1.25
CA CYS A 13 11.36 -3.38 -1.11
C CYS A 13 12.05 -2.03 -0.87
N PRO A 14 11.95 -1.05 -1.78
CA PRO A 14 12.67 0.22 -1.65
C PRO A 14 12.22 1.03 -0.43
N THR A 15 10.94 0.98 -0.07
CA THR A 15 10.42 1.71 1.08
C THR A 15 10.93 1.14 2.40
N TYR A 16 11.07 -0.19 2.49
CA TYR A 16 11.66 -0.84 3.65
C TYR A 16 13.15 -0.53 3.77
N LEU A 17 13.90 -0.62 2.66
CA LEU A 17 15.33 -0.32 2.67
C LEU A 17 15.62 1.13 3.08
N LEU A 18 14.76 2.07 2.69
CA LEU A 18 14.91 3.48 3.03
C LEU A 18 14.53 3.78 4.48
N LEU A 19 13.40 3.23 4.95
CA LEU A 19 12.81 3.61 6.24
C LEU A 19 13.19 2.68 7.39
N GLY A 20 13.59 1.43 7.11
CA GLY A 20 13.88 0.39 8.09
C GLY A 20 12.67 -0.12 8.88
N ASP A 21 11.47 0.38 8.58
CA ASP A 21 10.24 0.06 9.30
C ASP A 21 9.61 -1.23 8.75
N GLU A 22 9.49 -2.25 9.59
CA GLU A 22 8.90 -3.54 9.20
C GLU A 22 7.44 -3.41 8.72
N LEU A 23 6.67 -2.42 9.22
CA LEU A 23 5.31 -2.17 8.75
C LEU A 23 5.28 -1.63 7.31
N ASP A 24 6.37 -1.02 6.84
CA ASP A 24 6.58 -0.61 5.45
C ASP A 24 7.16 -1.71 4.56
N SER A 25 7.50 -2.87 5.14
CA SER A 25 7.92 -4.05 4.39
C SER A 25 6.71 -4.70 3.70
N PRO A 26 6.89 -5.40 2.55
CA PRO A 26 5.79 -6.09 1.89
C PRO A 26 5.16 -7.15 2.79
N ARG A 27 5.99 -7.80 3.63
CA ARG A 27 5.54 -8.77 4.62
C ARG A 27 4.68 -8.09 5.70
N GLY A 28 5.15 -6.98 6.27
CA GLY A 28 4.39 -6.21 7.25
C GLY A 28 3.05 -5.74 6.69
N ARG A 29 3.05 -5.20 5.46
CA ARG A 29 1.82 -4.78 4.78
C ARG A 29 0.84 -5.93 4.55
N ILE A 30 1.30 -7.12 4.14
CA ILE A 30 0.42 -8.29 4.01
C ILE A 30 -0.30 -8.57 5.33
N TYR A 31 0.38 -8.40 6.47
CA TYR A 31 -0.22 -8.57 7.79
C TYR A 31 -1.26 -7.50 8.11
N LEU A 32 -0.94 -6.23 7.87
CA LEU A 32 -1.88 -5.12 8.04
C LEU A 32 -3.12 -5.29 7.17
N ILE A 33 -2.94 -5.67 5.90
CA ILE A 33 -4.03 -5.95 4.96
C ILE A 33 -4.90 -7.10 5.47
N LYS A 34 -4.28 -8.18 5.93
CA LYS A 34 -4.98 -9.34 6.44
C LYS A 34 -5.83 -8.98 7.66
N ASP A 35 -5.24 -8.32 8.67
CA ASP A 35 -5.97 -7.91 9.88
C ASP A 35 -7.12 -6.95 9.55
N MET A 36 -6.88 -5.99 8.66
CA MET A 36 -7.89 -5.04 8.20
C MET A 36 -9.08 -5.75 7.51
N LEU A 37 -8.80 -6.65 6.56
CA LEU A 37 -9.85 -7.30 5.77
C LEU A 37 -10.56 -8.43 6.52
N GLU A 38 -9.84 -9.25 7.30
CA GLU A 38 -10.45 -10.34 8.07
C GLU A 38 -11.19 -9.81 9.31
N GLY A 39 -10.69 -8.74 9.93
CA GLY A 39 -11.30 -8.13 11.11
C GLY A 39 -12.52 -7.26 10.80
N GLY A 40 -12.75 -6.90 9.53
CA GLY A 40 -13.82 -5.97 9.13
C GLY A 40 -13.70 -4.58 9.76
N LYS A 41 -12.52 -4.23 10.26
CA LYS A 41 -12.28 -2.98 10.98
C LYS A 41 -11.93 -1.87 9.99
N GLN A 42 -12.36 -0.66 10.31
CA GLN A 42 -11.88 0.52 9.60
C GLN A 42 -10.35 0.64 9.75
N ALA A 43 -9.68 1.01 8.65
CA ALA A 43 -8.26 1.24 8.67
C ALA A 43 -7.91 2.43 9.59
N THR A 44 -6.95 2.24 10.49
CA THR A 44 -6.41 3.35 11.28
C THR A 44 -5.50 4.23 10.40
N GLY A 45 -5.26 5.48 10.81
CA GLY A 45 -4.35 6.36 10.07
C GLY A 45 -2.94 5.80 9.91
N GLU A 46 -2.48 4.98 10.86
CA GLU A 46 -1.18 4.28 10.80
C GLU A 46 -1.17 3.20 9.72
N VAL A 47 -2.20 2.35 9.66
CA VAL A 47 -2.37 1.34 8.59
C VAL A 47 -2.39 2.02 7.22
N VAL A 48 -3.19 3.08 7.09
CA VAL A 48 -3.31 3.84 5.83
C VAL A 48 -1.95 4.40 5.41
N LYS A 49 -1.20 4.99 6.34
CA LYS A 49 0.15 5.53 6.09
C LYS A 49 1.09 4.46 5.53
N HIS A 50 1.17 3.28 6.15
CA HIS A 50 2.06 2.22 5.69
C HIS A 50 1.63 1.67 4.33
N LEU A 51 0.33 1.53 4.07
CA LEU A 51 -0.16 1.07 2.77
C LEU A 51 0.03 2.10 1.65
N ASP A 52 -0.18 3.39 1.93
CA ASP A 52 -0.01 4.48 0.95
C ASP A 52 1.46 4.70 0.58
N ARG A 53 2.41 4.37 1.47
CA ARG A 53 3.85 4.37 1.16
C ARG A 53 4.25 3.29 0.15
N CYS A 54 3.37 2.34 -0.17
CA CYS A 54 3.65 1.32 -1.18
C CYS A 54 3.71 1.96 -2.58
N LEU A 55 4.88 1.91 -3.22
CA LEU A 55 5.07 2.44 -4.58
C LEU A 55 4.44 1.56 -5.68
N SER A 56 3.86 0.41 -5.34
CA SER A 56 3.34 -0.56 -6.32
C SER A 56 4.36 -0.99 -7.39
N CYS A 57 5.65 -1.04 -7.03
CA CYS A 57 6.73 -1.51 -7.93
C CYS A 57 6.75 -3.02 -8.18
N LEU A 58 6.04 -3.79 -7.35
CA LEU A 58 5.87 -5.26 -7.44
C LEU A 58 7.15 -6.11 -7.37
N SER A 59 8.32 -5.54 -7.05
CA SER A 59 9.57 -6.29 -6.84
C SER A 59 9.45 -7.40 -5.78
N CYS A 60 8.55 -7.23 -4.82
CA CYS A 60 8.27 -8.23 -3.80
C CYS A 60 7.64 -9.51 -4.35
N MET A 61 6.93 -9.45 -5.48
CA MET A 61 6.28 -10.62 -6.09
C MET A 61 7.30 -11.49 -6.84
N THR A 62 8.20 -10.86 -7.61
CA THR A 62 9.20 -11.59 -8.41
C THR A 62 10.20 -12.35 -7.53
N THR A 63 10.51 -11.82 -6.34
CA THR A 63 11.42 -12.49 -5.39
C THR A 63 10.73 -13.47 -4.46
N CYS A 64 9.40 -13.54 -4.44
CA CYS A 64 8.68 -14.33 -3.44
C CYS A 64 8.70 -15.83 -3.81
N PRO A 65 9.39 -16.71 -3.05
CA PRO A 65 9.39 -18.14 -3.35
C PRO A 65 8.02 -18.78 -3.13
N SER A 66 7.16 -18.17 -2.30
CA SER A 66 5.81 -18.64 -2.03
C SER A 66 4.77 -18.15 -3.05
N GLY A 67 5.15 -17.34 -4.04
CA GLY A 67 4.23 -16.87 -5.08
C GLY A 67 3.08 -16.01 -4.55
N VAL A 68 3.31 -15.18 -3.52
CA VAL A 68 2.26 -14.29 -3.00
C VAL A 68 1.91 -13.23 -4.04
N HIS A 69 0.66 -13.21 -4.48
CA HIS A 69 0.14 -12.20 -5.41
C HIS A 69 -0.17 -10.88 -4.69
N TYR A 70 0.89 -10.14 -4.36
CA TYR A 70 0.80 -8.87 -3.62
C TYR A 70 -0.04 -7.80 -4.33
N MET A 71 -0.05 -7.78 -5.67
CA MET A 71 -0.84 -6.84 -6.48
C MET A 71 -2.32 -6.83 -6.10
N HIS A 72 -2.96 -8.00 -6.03
CA HIS A 72 -4.36 -8.09 -5.64
C HIS A 72 -4.59 -7.68 -4.18
N LEU A 73 -3.66 -8.02 -3.28
CA LEU A 73 -3.77 -7.66 -1.87
C LEU A 73 -3.76 -6.15 -1.67
N VAL A 74 -2.82 -5.44 -2.30
CA VAL A 74 -2.72 -3.99 -2.16
C VAL A 74 -3.89 -3.26 -2.82
N ASP A 75 -4.38 -3.77 -3.96
CA ASP A 75 -5.53 -3.18 -4.66
C ASP A 75 -6.81 -3.30 -3.82
N HIS A 76 -7.11 -4.50 -3.31
CA HIS A 76 -8.26 -4.69 -2.42
C HIS A 76 -8.15 -3.86 -1.14
N ALA A 77 -6.95 -3.74 -0.59
CA ALA A 77 -6.72 -2.96 0.61
C ALA A 77 -6.95 -1.45 0.38
N ARG A 78 -6.44 -0.90 -0.74
CA ARG A 78 -6.65 0.50 -1.11
C ARG A 78 -8.12 0.80 -1.38
N ALA A 79 -8.81 -0.10 -2.09
CA ALA A 79 -10.24 0.03 -2.30
C ALA A 79 -10.99 0.04 -0.96
N HIS A 80 -10.64 -0.85 -0.03
CA HIS A 80 -11.25 -0.86 1.31
C HIS A 80 -11.00 0.44 2.09
N ILE A 81 -9.76 0.96 2.05
CA ILE A 81 -9.40 2.24 2.68
C ILE A 81 -10.23 3.39 2.11
N GLU A 82 -10.40 3.45 0.79
CA GLU A 82 -11.12 4.56 0.15
C GLU A 82 -12.61 4.61 0.56
N HIS A 83 -13.22 3.45 0.83
CA HIS A 83 -14.60 3.39 1.31
C HIS A 83 -14.72 3.59 2.84
N GLY A 84 -13.72 3.16 3.61
CA GLY A 84 -13.79 3.07 5.07
C GLY A 84 -13.07 4.16 5.86
N TYR A 85 -12.18 4.95 5.23
CA TYR A 85 -11.33 5.92 5.91
C TYR A 85 -11.48 7.34 5.36
N THR A 86 -11.77 8.29 6.25
CA THR A 86 -11.88 9.71 5.90
C THR A 86 -10.52 10.41 5.97
N ARG A 87 -9.86 10.57 4.82
CA ARG A 87 -8.57 11.26 4.70
C ARG A 87 -8.64 12.72 5.19
N PRO A 88 -7.55 13.34 5.68
CA PRO A 88 -7.51 14.77 6.00
C PRO A 88 -7.88 15.65 4.79
N LEU A 89 -8.41 16.85 5.03
CA LEU A 89 -8.85 17.76 3.95
C LEU A 89 -7.72 18.10 2.97
N GLY A 90 -6.50 18.35 3.47
CA GLY A 90 -5.33 18.63 2.64
C GLY A 90 -5.02 17.51 1.65
N ASP A 91 -5.05 16.26 2.11
CA ASP A 91 -4.82 15.08 1.27
C ASP A 91 -5.89 14.94 0.19
N ARG A 92 -7.16 15.18 0.53
CA ARG A 92 -8.27 15.14 -0.45
C ARG A 92 -8.11 16.21 -1.51
N LEU A 93 -7.77 17.43 -1.11
CA LEU A 93 -7.53 18.54 -2.04
C LEU A 93 -6.33 18.26 -2.95
N MET A 94 -5.22 17.79 -2.40
CA MET A 94 -4.02 17.46 -3.17
C MET A 94 -4.30 16.33 -4.17
N ARG A 95 -4.92 15.23 -3.74
CA ARG A 95 -5.28 14.11 -4.64
C ARG A 95 -6.28 14.55 -5.71
N GLY A 96 -7.27 15.36 -5.35
CA GLY A 96 -8.23 15.93 -6.30
C GLY A 96 -7.57 16.83 -7.34
N LEU A 97 -6.64 17.69 -6.91
CA LEU A 97 -5.86 18.54 -7.81
C LEU A 97 -4.99 17.70 -8.75
N LEU A 98 -4.27 16.70 -8.23
CA LEU A 98 -3.45 15.80 -9.05
C LEU A 98 -4.30 15.03 -10.07
N ALA A 99 -5.45 14.50 -9.66
CA ALA A 99 -6.38 13.82 -10.56
C ALA A 99 -7.00 14.77 -11.61
N PHE A 100 -7.16 16.05 -11.28
CA PHE A 100 -7.61 17.08 -12.21
C PHE A 100 -6.51 17.52 -13.18
N VAL A 101 -5.25 17.60 -12.76
CA VAL A 101 -4.19 18.20 -13.57
C VAL A 101 -3.39 17.15 -14.37
N LEU A 102 -2.96 16.04 -13.74
CA LEU A 102 -2.06 15.04 -14.37
C LEU A 102 -2.60 14.41 -15.66
N PRO A 103 -3.89 14.04 -15.79
CA PRO A 103 -4.40 13.43 -17.02
C PRO A 103 -4.56 14.42 -18.19
N TYR A 104 -4.52 15.73 -17.93
CA TYR A 104 -4.84 16.78 -18.91
C TYR A 104 -3.66 17.75 -19.07
N PRO A 105 -2.68 17.46 -19.94
CA PRO A 105 -1.45 18.25 -20.07
C PRO A 105 -1.70 19.71 -20.46
N GLN A 106 -2.84 20.03 -21.09
CA GLN A 106 -3.21 21.41 -21.40
C GLN A 106 -3.47 22.28 -20.15
N ARG A 107 -3.69 21.68 -18.97
CA ARG A 107 -3.88 22.37 -17.69
C ARG A 107 -2.56 22.75 -16.99
N PHE A 108 -1.42 22.31 -17.53
CA PHE A 108 -0.07 22.61 -17.00
C PHE A 108 0.57 23.87 -17.59
N LYS A 109 -0.08 24.52 -18.56
CA LYS A 109 0.42 25.76 -19.17
C LYS A 109 0.32 26.96 -18.23
#